data_AF-A0A932PCR5-F1
#
_entry.id   AF-A0A932PCR5-F1
#
_cell.length_a   1.000
_cell.length_b   1.000
_cell.length_c   1.000
_cell.angle_alpha   90.00
_cell.angle_beta   90.00
_cell.angle_gamma   90.00
#
_symmetry.space_group_name_H-M   'P 1'
#
loop_
_entity.id
_entity.type
_entity.pdbx_description
1 polymer ?
#
loop_
_entity_poly.entity_id
_entity_poly.type
_entity_poly.pdbx_seq_one_letter_code
_entity_poly.pdbx_strand_id
1 'polypeptide(L)'
;TWWPDPLRGLAIFLWANLTRQKTIAIPTLFFGKTFEFSLPWYNTLAWVFLTVPPVTLLIILFGLAATMASLGRVGNREVPDAGETKDEGQKSFDSSLAWLLLLNALTLLVIRALPNAPGHDGERQMLGCFPFLACMAGIGAEAVRRQIAARVPAVIANLFTVGLVAAALVWAGAAVWHYRPAPLSYYTELVGGLRGACRLGLEPAYYWDALDDKLLDWLNSHTGRDEKVRFCAYFDSQRYLREWGKLRVKMLPHEPGVWRWYVLQNRPGPFVTRPYDRWLAEHGHAAYTKDLDGVPLIWIFPFDEYEQAIRQTKSGEDAAGP
;
A
#
# COMPACT_ATOMS: atom_id res chain seq x y z
N THR A 1 -34.63 -4.55 -4.69
CA THR A 1 -34.08 -5.08 -5.95
C THR A 1 -32.62 -4.71 -6.02
N TRP A 2 -31.71 -5.67 -6.20
CA TRP A 2 -30.25 -5.43 -6.08
C TRP A 2 -29.65 -4.66 -7.26
N TRP A 3 -30.41 -4.40 -8.32
CA TRP A 3 -30.03 -3.50 -9.40
C TRP A 3 -31.27 -2.99 -10.12
N PRO A 4 -31.86 -1.85 -9.70
CA PRO A 4 -33.11 -1.37 -10.29
C PRO A 4 -32.94 -0.93 -11.75
N ASP A 5 -31.70 -0.66 -12.20
CA ASP A 5 -31.39 -0.25 -13.57
C ASP A 5 -29.98 -0.75 -13.99
N PRO A 6 -29.87 -1.99 -14.48
CA PRO A 6 -28.57 -2.62 -14.75
C PRO A 6 -27.82 -1.97 -15.91
N LEU A 7 -28.53 -1.51 -16.95
CA LEU A 7 -27.92 -0.86 -18.11
C LEU A 7 -27.35 0.50 -17.73
N ARG A 8 -28.11 1.30 -16.98
CA ARG A 8 -27.60 2.57 -16.45
C ARG A 8 -26.48 2.35 -15.45
N GLY A 9 -26.56 1.33 -14.61
CA GLY A 9 -25.49 0.93 -13.70
C GLY A 9 -24.18 0.64 -14.44
N LEU A 10 -24.23 -0.15 -15.52
CA LEU A 10 -23.09 -0.43 -16.38
C LEU A 10 -22.57 0.84 -17.07
N ALA A 11 -23.46 1.69 -17.59
CA ALA A 11 -23.07 2.95 -18.22
C ALA A 11 -22.37 3.90 -17.22
N ILE A 12 -22.89 4.03 -16.00
CA ILE A 12 -22.27 4.81 -14.91
C ILE A 12 -20.91 4.21 -14.54
N PHE A 13 -20.81 2.88 -14.42
CA PHE A 13 -19.55 2.21 -14.13
C PHE A 13 -18.49 2.50 -15.20
N LEU A 14 -18.82 2.34 -16.48
CA LEU A 14 -17.91 2.62 -17.59
C LEU A 14 -17.53 4.10 -17.63
N TRP A 15 -18.51 5.01 -17.51
CA TRP A 15 -18.26 6.44 -17.48
C TRP A 15 -17.35 6.84 -16.31
N ALA A 16 -17.63 6.35 -15.10
CA ALA A 16 -16.84 6.65 -13.91
C ALA A 16 -15.40 6.14 -14.00
N ASN A 17 -15.16 4.99 -14.64
CA ASN A 17 -13.81 4.46 -14.84
C ASN A 17 -13.06 5.14 -15.99
N LEU A 18 -13.73 5.42 -17.11
CA LEU A 18 -13.13 6.08 -18.28
C LEU A 18 -12.87 7.58 -18.07
N THR A 19 -13.62 8.23 -17.18
CA THR A 19 -13.47 9.65 -16.86
C THR A 19 -12.86 9.90 -15.48
N ARG A 20 -12.36 8.84 -14.80
CA ARG A 20 -11.89 8.90 -13.42
C ARG A 20 -10.83 9.98 -13.18
N GLN A 21 -9.94 10.17 -14.14
CA GLN A 21 -8.91 11.21 -14.09
C GLN A 21 -9.49 12.62 -13.94
N LYS A 22 -10.68 12.87 -14.49
CA LYS A 22 -11.36 14.18 -14.45
C LYS A 22 -12.21 14.36 -13.20
N THR A 23 -12.61 13.28 -12.55
CA THR A 23 -13.59 13.32 -11.44
C THR A 23 -12.93 13.12 -10.07
N ILE A 24 -11.91 12.27 -9.97
CA ILE A 24 -11.26 11.90 -8.70
C ILE A 24 -9.75 11.71 -8.91
N ALA A 25 -9.05 12.79 -9.24
CA ALA A 25 -7.59 12.80 -9.22
C ALA A 25 -7.11 12.79 -7.75
N ILE A 26 -6.27 11.82 -7.40
CA ILE A 26 -5.67 11.68 -6.08
C ILE A 26 -4.16 11.85 -6.25
N PRO A 27 -3.64 13.09 -6.08
CA PRO A 27 -2.22 13.34 -6.18
C PRO A 27 -1.45 12.44 -5.21
N THR A 28 -0.41 11.78 -5.70
CA THR A 28 0.37 10.81 -4.94
C THR A 28 1.85 11.13 -5.06
N LEU A 29 2.54 11.20 -3.94
CA LEU A 29 4.00 11.34 -3.91
C LEU A 29 4.65 9.97 -4.17
N PHE A 30 5.51 9.90 -5.19
CA PHE A 30 6.25 8.69 -5.54
C PHE A 30 7.67 9.01 -6.00
N PHE A 31 8.66 8.51 -5.27
CA PHE A 31 10.08 8.81 -5.47
C PHE A 31 10.39 10.32 -5.58
N GLY A 32 9.80 11.12 -4.68
CA GLY A 32 10.04 12.56 -4.59
C GLY A 32 9.30 13.41 -5.63
N LYS A 33 8.59 12.78 -6.57
CA LYS A 33 7.73 13.48 -7.54
C LYS A 33 6.26 13.23 -7.23
N THR A 34 5.46 14.29 -7.27
CA THR A 34 4.00 14.16 -7.17
C THR A 34 3.40 13.89 -8.54
N PHE A 35 2.55 12.86 -8.61
CA PHE A 35 1.79 12.50 -9.80
C PHE A 35 0.32 12.76 -9.53
N GLU A 36 -0.38 13.41 -10.45
CA GLU A 36 -1.80 13.79 -10.25
C GLU A 36 -2.76 12.59 -10.31
N PHE A 37 -2.45 11.59 -11.14
CA PHE A 37 -3.37 10.49 -11.41
C PHE A 37 -2.66 9.14 -11.61
N SER A 38 -1.74 9.06 -12.57
CA SER A 38 -1.03 7.82 -12.91
C SER A 38 0.43 7.87 -12.49
N LEU A 39 0.93 6.77 -11.95
CA LEU A 39 2.33 6.60 -11.58
C LEU A 39 3.16 6.11 -12.79
N PRO A 40 4.50 6.18 -12.72
CA PRO A 40 5.38 5.62 -13.77
C PRO A 40 5.11 4.14 -14.02
N TRP A 41 5.40 3.65 -15.24
CA TRP A 41 5.16 2.26 -15.64
C TRP A 41 5.80 1.21 -14.71
N TYR A 42 6.89 1.54 -14.02
CA TYR A 42 7.59 0.62 -13.12
C TYR A 42 7.01 0.61 -11.68
N ASN A 43 6.00 1.44 -11.39
CA ASN A 43 5.53 1.65 -10.02
C ASN A 43 5.12 0.35 -9.33
N THR A 44 4.48 -0.56 -10.05
CA THR A 44 3.94 -1.78 -9.46
C THR A 44 5.03 -2.77 -9.09
N LEU A 45 6.07 -2.87 -9.92
CA LEU A 45 7.27 -3.62 -9.59
C LEU A 45 7.97 -2.99 -8.38
N ALA A 46 8.16 -1.67 -8.39
CA ALA A 46 8.77 -0.97 -7.26
C ALA A 46 8.02 -1.25 -5.95
N TRP A 47 6.69 -1.19 -5.95
CA TRP A 47 5.88 -1.50 -4.77
C TRP A 47 6.09 -2.92 -4.24
N VAL A 48 6.24 -3.94 -5.10
CA VAL A 48 6.61 -5.30 -4.65
C VAL A 48 7.95 -5.30 -3.92
N PHE A 49 8.94 -4.57 -4.42
CA PHE A 49 10.23 -4.43 -3.73
C PHE A 49 10.15 -3.57 -2.46
N LEU A 50 9.24 -2.59 -2.42
CA LEU A 50 9.08 -1.67 -1.30
C LEU A 50 8.32 -2.29 -0.14
N THR A 51 7.49 -3.32 -0.36
CA THR A 51 6.55 -3.80 0.66
C THR A 51 6.52 -5.31 0.85
N VAL A 52 7.32 -6.08 0.12
CA VAL A 52 7.52 -7.50 0.43
C VAL A 52 8.71 -7.66 1.39
N PRO A 53 8.56 -8.39 2.52
CA PRO A 53 9.67 -8.68 3.42
C PRO A 53 10.85 -9.35 2.70
N PRO A 54 12.11 -9.04 3.07
CA PRO A 54 13.29 -9.43 2.29
C PRO A 54 13.39 -10.95 2.03
N VAL A 55 13.14 -11.76 3.06
CA VAL A 55 13.20 -13.23 2.95
C VAL A 55 12.11 -13.75 2.02
N THR A 56 10.88 -13.25 2.16
CA THR A 56 9.76 -13.62 1.29
C THR A 56 10.04 -13.22 -0.16
N LEU A 57 10.57 -12.01 -0.38
CA LEU A 57 10.95 -11.53 -1.70
C LEU A 57 12.01 -12.43 -2.33
N LEU A 58 13.05 -12.80 -1.57
CA LEU A 58 14.10 -13.70 -2.05
C LEU A 58 13.52 -15.05 -2.50
N ILE A 59 12.63 -15.64 -1.71
CA ILE A 59 11.97 -16.91 -2.07
C ILE A 59 11.11 -16.73 -3.33
N ILE A 60 10.37 -15.63 -3.47
CA ILE A 60 9.60 -15.31 -4.69
C ILE A 60 10.52 -15.23 -5.91
N LEU A 61 11.68 -14.57 -5.79
CA LEU A 61 12.66 -14.47 -6.87
C LEU A 61 13.22 -15.84 -7.28
N PHE A 62 13.46 -16.74 -6.32
CA PHE A 62 13.81 -18.14 -6.65
C PHE A 62 12.67 -18.85 -7.40
N GLY A 63 11.42 -18.62 -7.01
CA GLY A 63 10.26 -19.15 -7.71
C GLY A 63 10.17 -18.64 -9.15
N LEU A 64 10.37 -17.34 -9.34
CA LEU A 64 10.44 -16.72 -10.66
C LEU A 64 11.56 -17.33 -11.51
N ALA A 65 12.77 -17.44 -10.97
CA ALA A 65 13.91 -18.01 -11.68
C ALA A 65 13.66 -19.48 -12.07
N ALA A 66 13.05 -20.27 -11.19
CA ALA A 66 12.68 -21.66 -11.47
C ALA A 66 11.63 -21.77 -12.58
N THR A 67 10.60 -20.91 -12.55
CA THR A 67 9.59 -20.81 -13.61
C THR A 67 10.22 -20.40 -14.94
N MET A 68 11.11 -19.41 -14.96
CA MET A 68 11.80 -18.98 -16.17
C MET A 68 12.71 -20.08 -16.74
N ALA A 69 13.44 -20.80 -15.89
CA ALA A 69 14.27 -21.93 -16.30
C ALA A 69 13.46 -23.08 -16.93
N SER A 70 12.15 -23.18 -16.65
CA SER A 70 11.29 -24.17 -17.30
C SER A 70 11.10 -23.94 -18.80
N LEU A 71 11.20 -22.70 -19.31
CA LEU A 71 11.11 -22.40 -20.75
C LEU A 71 12.16 -23.15 -21.58
N GLY A 72 13.41 -23.18 -21.09
CA GLY A 72 14.51 -23.88 -21.76
C GLY A 72 14.35 -25.40 -21.78
N ARG A 73 13.45 -25.96 -20.95
CA ARG A 73 13.16 -27.40 -20.91
C ARG A 73 11.99 -27.80 -21.80
N VAL A 74 11.14 -26.85 -22.21
CA VAL A 74 10.02 -27.12 -23.14
C VAL A 74 10.52 -27.41 -24.55
N GLY A 75 11.65 -26.82 -24.98
CA GLY A 75 12.26 -27.07 -26.28
C GLY A 75 13.06 -28.37 -26.41
N ASN A 76 13.41 -29.03 -25.30
CA ASN A 76 14.20 -30.27 -25.25
C ASN A 76 13.38 -31.49 -24.81
N ARG A 77 12.05 -31.41 -24.89
CA ARG A 77 11.18 -32.55 -24.62
C ARG A 77 11.24 -33.50 -25.81
N GLU A 78 12.25 -34.40 -25.81
CA GLU A 78 12.16 -35.63 -26.60
C GLU A 78 10.84 -36.32 -26.22
N VAL A 79 10.08 -36.71 -27.23
CA VAL A 79 8.85 -37.48 -27.07
C VAL A 79 9.22 -38.74 -26.28
N PRO A 80 8.61 -39.01 -25.11
CA PRO A 80 8.92 -40.22 -24.35
C PRO A 80 8.58 -41.42 -25.20
N ASP A 81 9.56 -42.30 -25.42
CA ASP A 81 9.33 -43.56 -26.11
C ASP A 81 8.30 -44.38 -25.31
N ALA A 82 7.36 -45.00 -26.03
CA ALA A 82 6.20 -45.67 -25.46
C ALA A 82 6.62 -46.98 -24.77
N GLY A 83 7.28 -46.91 -23.61
CA GLY A 83 7.74 -48.10 -22.92
C GLY A 83 8.44 -47.92 -21.57
N GLU A 84 8.85 -46.71 -21.17
CA GLU A 84 9.54 -46.52 -19.88
C GLU A 84 8.58 -46.13 -18.75
N THR A 85 8.13 -47.13 -18.01
CA THR A 85 7.65 -46.98 -16.64
C THR A 85 8.85 -46.77 -15.69
N LYS A 86 9.19 -45.51 -15.40
CA LYS A 86 10.09 -45.18 -14.26
C LYS A 86 9.61 -43.95 -13.46
N ASP A 87 9.32 -44.24 -12.20
CA ASP A 87 9.20 -43.40 -11.00
C ASP A 87 8.08 -42.35 -10.89
N GLU A 88 6.94 -42.81 -10.36
CA GLU A 88 5.84 -42.02 -9.77
C GLU A 88 6.27 -41.07 -8.62
N GLY A 89 7.52 -41.13 -8.14
CA GLY A 89 8.05 -40.33 -7.04
C GLY A 89 8.55 -38.93 -7.41
N GLN A 90 8.77 -38.65 -8.70
CA GLN A 90 9.36 -37.40 -9.17
C GLN A 90 8.39 -36.63 -10.06
N LYS A 91 7.18 -36.32 -9.57
CA LYS A 91 6.29 -35.37 -10.27
C LYS A 91 7.05 -34.07 -10.51
N SER A 92 7.48 -33.89 -11.76
CA SER A 92 7.91 -32.62 -12.30
C SER A 92 6.83 -31.62 -11.92
N PHE A 93 7.18 -30.58 -11.20
CA PHE A 93 6.27 -29.47 -10.92
C PHE A 93 5.63 -29.04 -12.26
N ASP A 94 4.30 -28.96 -12.32
CA ASP A 94 3.60 -28.60 -13.56
C ASP A 94 4.03 -27.18 -13.94
N SER A 95 4.93 -27.09 -14.92
CA SER A 95 5.47 -25.80 -15.39
C SER A 95 4.32 -24.90 -15.84
N SER A 96 3.25 -25.47 -16.39
CA SER A 96 2.00 -24.78 -16.75
C SER A 96 1.34 -24.06 -15.56
N LEU A 97 1.32 -24.68 -14.37
CA LEU A 97 0.77 -24.04 -13.16
C LEU A 97 1.67 -22.88 -12.70
N ALA A 98 2.99 -23.07 -12.74
CA ALA A 98 3.97 -22.02 -12.44
C ALA A 98 3.76 -20.78 -13.33
N TRP A 99 3.60 -21.02 -14.63
CA TRP A 99 3.33 -19.98 -15.62
C TRP A 99 1.98 -19.33 -15.41
N LEU A 100 0.93 -20.10 -15.13
CA LEU A 100 -0.39 -19.54 -14.84
C LEU A 100 -0.35 -18.61 -13.63
N LEU A 101 0.28 -19.01 -12.54
CA LEU A 101 0.44 -18.19 -11.33
C LEU A 101 1.23 -16.91 -11.63
N LEU A 102 2.35 -17.04 -12.34
CA LEU A 102 3.17 -15.89 -12.73
C LEU A 102 2.39 -14.92 -13.62
N LEU A 103 1.70 -15.42 -14.65
CA LEU A 103 0.92 -14.60 -15.57
C LEU A 103 -0.22 -13.90 -14.83
N ASN A 104 -0.91 -14.56 -13.90
CA ASN A 104 -1.94 -13.90 -13.09
C ASN A 104 -1.35 -12.76 -12.23
N ALA A 105 -0.22 -13.00 -11.56
CA ALA A 105 0.47 -11.96 -10.80
C ALA A 105 0.86 -10.79 -11.70
N LEU A 106 1.48 -11.07 -12.85
CA LEU A 106 1.94 -10.06 -13.80
C LEU A 106 0.78 -9.29 -14.43
N THR A 107 -0.32 -9.93 -14.81
CA THR A 107 -1.49 -9.26 -15.37
C THR A 107 -1.99 -8.16 -14.43
N LEU A 108 -2.11 -8.45 -13.14
CA LEU A 108 -2.56 -7.47 -12.15
C LEU A 108 -1.55 -6.32 -11.98
N LEU A 109 -0.26 -6.62 -11.95
CA LEU A 109 0.80 -5.61 -11.86
C LEU A 109 0.88 -4.74 -13.13
N VAL A 110 0.71 -5.33 -14.31
CA VAL A 110 0.79 -4.64 -15.61
C VAL A 110 -0.43 -3.75 -15.83
N ILE A 111 -1.64 -4.23 -15.54
CA ILE A 111 -2.87 -3.42 -15.69
C ILE A 111 -2.77 -2.15 -14.83
N ARG A 112 -2.28 -2.27 -13.60
CA ARG A 112 -2.06 -1.13 -12.71
C ARG A 112 -0.93 -0.20 -13.17
N ALA A 113 0.06 -0.72 -13.89
CA ALA A 113 1.18 0.05 -14.43
C ALA A 113 0.84 0.85 -15.71
N LEU A 114 -0.36 0.67 -16.27
CA LEU A 114 -0.78 1.39 -17.49
C LEU A 114 -0.85 2.91 -17.23
N PRO A 115 -0.51 3.75 -18.22
CA PRO A 115 -0.41 5.21 -18.06
C PRO A 115 -1.74 5.92 -17.75
N ASN A 116 -2.88 5.24 -17.92
CA ASN A 116 -4.21 5.77 -17.59
C ASN A 116 -4.86 5.03 -16.41
N ALA A 117 -4.10 4.19 -15.70
CA ALA A 117 -4.59 3.50 -14.52
C ALA A 117 -4.36 4.38 -13.28
N PRO A 118 -5.35 4.48 -12.36
CA PRO A 118 -5.19 5.25 -11.13
C PRO A 118 -4.08 4.64 -10.27
N GLY A 119 -3.06 5.43 -9.96
CA GLY A 119 -1.92 5.04 -9.13
C GLY A 119 -1.89 5.83 -7.83
N HIS A 120 -2.59 5.33 -6.81
CA HIS A 120 -2.62 5.93 -5.46
C HIS A 120 -2.63 4.83 -4.37
N ASP A 121 -2.62 5.23 -3.10
CA ASP A 121 -2.76 4.34 -1.92
C ASP A 121 -1.82 3.12 -1.88
N GLY A 122 -0.63 3.26 -2.46
CA GLY A 122 0.45 2.28 -2.43
C GLY A 122 0.05 0.85 -2.82
N GLU A 123 0.39 -0.09 -1.93
CA GLU A 123 0.18 -1.53 -2.10
C GLU A 123 -1.29 -1.98 -2.07
N ARG A 124 -2.20 -1.14 -1.55
CA ARG A 124 -3.62 -1.52 -1.40
C ARG A 124 -4.27 -1.85 -2.74
N GLN A 125 -3.84 -1.17 -3.80
CA GLN A 125 -4.36 -1.39 -5.15
C GLN A 125 -3.74 -2.61 -5.85
N MET A 126 -2.81 -3.32 -5.20
CA MET A 126 -2.24 -4.57 -5.69
C MET A 126 -2.48 -5.76 -4.74
N LEU A 127 -3.41 -5.64 -3.79
CA LEU A 127 -3.73 -6.74 -2.87
C LEU A 127 -4.04 -8.06 -3.59
N GLY A 128 -4.68 -7.97 -4.76
CA GLY A 128 -5.00 -9.14 -5.60
C GLY A 128 -3.79 -9.89 -6.15
N CYS A 129 -2.59 -9.29 -6.23
CA CYS A 129 -1.40 -9.99 -6.75
C CYS A 129 -0.70 -10.84 -5.69
N PHE A 130 -0.80 -10.49 -4.41
CA PHE A 130 -0.05 -11.16 -3.34
C PHE A 130 -0.38 -12.65 -3.16
N PRO A 131 -1.63 -13.14 -3.34
CA PRO A 131 -1.89 -14.59 -3.30
C PRO A 131 -1.07 -15.36 -4.34
N PHE A 132 -0.97 -14.84 -5.56
CA PHE A 132 -0.17 -15.45 -6.62
C PHE A 132 1.33 -15.38 -6.31
N LEU A 133 1.80 -14.25 -5.78
CA LEU A 133 3.19 -14.11 -5.31
C LEU A 133 3.50 -15.07 -4.14
N ALA A 134 2.55 -15.31 -3.24
CA ALA A 134 2.71 -16.29 -2.16
C ALA A 134 2.84 -17.72 -2.71
N CYS A 135 2.05 -18.09 -3.72
CA CYS A 135 2.22 -19.36 -4.43
C CYS A 135 3.59 -19.43 -5.13
N MET A 136 4.05 -18.33 -5.74
CA MET A 136 5.40 -18.24 -6.33
C MET A 136 6.50 -18.42 -5.27
N ALA A 137 6.29 -17.93 -4.04
CA ALA A 137 7.20 -18.21 -2.93
C ALA A 137 7.21 -19.71 -2.59
N GLY A 138 6.07 -20.39 -2.60
CA GLY A 138 6.03 -21.86 -2.44
C GLY A 138 6.86 -22.60 -3.49
N ILE A 139 6.77 -22.17 -4.75
CA ILE A 139 7.58 -22.70 -5.86
C ILE A 139 9.08 -22.45 -5.60
N GLY A 140 9.42 -21.24 -5.15
CA GLY A 140 10.79 -20.88 -4.81
C GLY A 140 11.38 -21.69 -3.66
N ALA A 141 10.60 -21.94 -2.61
CA ALA A 141 11.01 -22.76 -1.48
C ALA A 141 11.33 -24.20 -1.91
N GLU A 142 10.51 -24.78 -2.79
CA GLU A 142 10.77 -26.11 -3.39
C GLU A 142 11.99 -26.08 -4.32
N ALA A 143 12.17 -25.04 -5.11
CA ALA A 143 13.34 -24.88 -5.97
C ALA A 143 14.64 -24.84 -5.16
N VAL A 144 14.67 -24.07 -4.06
CA VAL A 144 15.78 -24.02 -3.11
C VAL A 144 16.02 -25.40 -2.49
N ARG A 145 14.96 -26.06 -2.02
CA ARG A 145 15.05 -27.42 -1.43
C ARG A 145 15.71 -28.41 -2.39
N ARG A 146 15.29 -28.43 -3.65
CA ARG A 146 15.86 -29.31 -4.69
C ARG A 146 17.34 -29.02 -4.96
N GLN A 147 17.72 -27.74 -5.05
CA GLN A 147 19.11 -27.35 -5.27
C GLN A 147 20.05 -27.75 -4.11
N ILE A 148 19.53 -27.70 -2.88
CA ILE A 148 20.27 -28.11 -1.68
C ILE A 148 20.33 -29.64 -1.58
N ALA A 149 19.19 -30.33 -1.77
CA ALA A 149 19.10 -31.79 -1.73
C ALA A 149 20.00 -32.48 -2.78
N ALA A 150 20.37 -31.78 -3.86
CA ALA A 150 21.35 -32.27 -4.84
C ALA A 150 22.78 -32.39 -4.28
N ARG A 151 23.07 -31.75 -3.14
CA ARG A 151 24.41 -31.68 -2.54
C ARG A 151 24.49 -32.23 -1.12
N VAL A 152 23.37 -32.31 -0.41
CA VAL A 152 23.31 -32.76 1.00
C VAL A 152 22.12 -33.70 1.23
N PRO A 153 22.13 -34.52 2.29
CA PRO A 153 21.01 -35.38 2.65
C PRO A 153 19.66 -34.66 2.67
N ALA A 154 18.61 -35.34 2.21
CA ALA A 154 17.26 -34.77 2.09
C ALA A 154 16.73 -34.19 3.41
N VAL A 155 17.07 -34.79 4.56
CA VAL A 155 16.71 -34.28 5.89
C VAL A 155 17.27 -32.87 6.12
N ILE A 156 18.52 -32.63 5.76
CA ILE A 156 19.18 -31.32 5.92
C ILE A 156 18.53 -30.29 4.98
N ALA A 157 18.29 -30.67 3.72
CA ALA A 157 17.60 -29.81 2.77
C ALA A 157 16.18 -29.43 3.24
N ASN A 158 15.43 -30.39 3.78
CA ASN A 158 14.09 -30.16 4.30
C ASN A 158 14.12 -29.25 5.54
N LEU A 159 15.02 -29.49 6.50
CA LEU A 159 15.18 -28.64 7.67
C LEU A 159 15.57 -27.21 7.29
N PHE A 160 16.46 -27.04 6.32
CA PHE A 160 16.82 -25.72 5.80
C PHE A 160 15.61 -25.01 5.18
N THR A 161 14.87 -25.68 4.30
CA THR A 161 13.69 -25.08 3.66
C THR A 161 12.60 -24.74 4.68
N VAL A 162 12.36 -25.60 5.67
CA VAL A 162 11.44 -25.31 6.78
C VAL A 162 11.93 -24.09 7.57
N GLY A 163 13.22 -24.02 7.89
CA GLY A 163 13.81 -22.86 8.55
C GLY A 163 13.68 -21.57 7.74
N LEU A 164 13.87 -21.63 6.42
CA LEU A 164 13.71 -20.50 5.50
C LEU A 164 12.26 -20.01 5.46
N VAL A 165 11.29 -20.92 5.33
CA VAL A 165 9.86 -20.58 5.37
C VAL A 165 9.46 -20.05 6.74
N ALA A 166 9.93 -20.66 7.82
CA ALA A 166 9.69 -20.17 9.17
C ALA A 166 10.25 -18.76 9.37
N ALA A 167 11.47 -18.48 8.89
CA ALA A 167 12.06 -17.15 8.93
C ALA A 167 11.23 -16.12 8.15
N ALA A 168 10.74 -16.48 6.95
CA ALA A 168 9.85 -15.63 6.18
C ALA A 168 8.54 -15.30 6.93
N LEU A 169 7.91 -16.31 7.53
CA LEU A 169 6.67 -16.16 8.30
C LEU A 169 6.87 -15.36 9.59
N VAL A 170 7.95 -15.62 10.33
CA VAL A 170 8.29 -14.89 11.56
C VAL A 170 8.57 -13.43 11.24
N TRP A 171 9.32 -13.14 10.17
CA TRP A 171 9.58 -11.76 9.74
C TRP A 171 8.29 -11.05 9.35
N ALA A 172 7.47 -11.67 8.49
CA ALA A 172 6.19 -11.09 8.08
C ALA A 172 5.25 -10.87 9.28
N GLY A 173 5.19 -11.83 10.22
CA GLY A 173 4.41 -11.71 11.45
C GLY A 173 4.91 -10.60 12.37
N ALA A 174 6.24 -10.45 12.50
CA ALA A 174 6.85 -9.37 13.27
C ALA A 174 6.55 -8.00 12.64
N ALA A 175 6.63 -7.88 11.31
CA ALA A 175 6.26 -6.67 10.58
C ALA A 175 4.79 -6.30 10.80
N VAL A 176 3.87 -7.25 10.63
CA VAL A 176 2.43 -7.04 10.91
C VAL A 176 2.19 -6.61 12.36
N TRP A 177 2.88 -7.24 13.31
CA TRP A 177 2.74 -6.89 14.73
C TRP A 177 3.23 -5.48 15.05
N HIS A 178 4.37 -5.08 14.48
CA HIS A 178 4.98 -3.75 14.67
C HIS A 178 4.12 -2.65 14.03
N TYR A 179 3.68 -2.87 12.78
CA TYR A 179 2.89 -1.92 12.00
C TYR A 179 1.38 -2.01 12.24
N ARG A 180 0.90 -2.85 13.18
CA ARG A 180 -0.53 -2.94 13.52
C ARG A 180 -1.24 -1.59 13.77
N PRO A 181 -0.61 -0.52 14.28
CA PRO A 181 -1.30 0.76 14.47
C PRO A 181 -1.54 1.54 13.17
N ALA A 182 -0.77 1.24 12.12
CA ALA A 182 -0.87 1.84 10.79
C ALA A 182 -0.31 0.87 9.73
N PRO A 183 -1.07 -0.18 9.35
CA PRO A 183 -0.55 -1.24 8.50
C PRO A 183 -0.12 -0.77 7.12
N LEU A 184 -0.74 0.28 6.57
CA LEU A 184 -0.40 0.80 5.25
C LEU A 184 0.89 1.64 5.27
N SER A 185 1.43 1.93 6.45
CA SER A 185 2.74 2.58 6.62
C SER A 185 3.90 1.59 6.58
N TYR A 186 3.67 0.29 6.35
CA TYR A 186 4.74 -0.68 6.24
C TYR A 186 5.56 -0.46 4.97
N TYR A 187 6.88 -0.41 5.16
CA TYR A 187 7.87 -0.50 4.09
C TYR A 187 8.94 -1.49 4.53
N THR A 188 9.46 -2.25 3.57
CA THR A 188 10.49 -3.26 3.81
C THR A 188 11.75 -2.65 4.40
N GLU A 189 12.48 -3.44 5.18
CA GLU A 189 13.75 -3.05 5.75
C GLU A 189 14.83 -2.83 4.68
N LEU A 190 14.65 -3.37 3.45
CA LEU A 190 15.55 -3.12 2.32
C LEU A 190 15.66 -1.63 1.97
N VAL A 191 14.60 -0.86 2.21
CA VAL A 191 14.62 0.59 2.00
C VAL A 191 14.80 1.39 3.28
N GLY A 192 15.04 0.71 4.42
CA GLY A 192 15.18 1.32 5.73
C GLY A 192 13.85 1.57 6.44
N GLY A 193 12.82 0.78 6.12
CA GLY A 193 11.49 0.89 6.71
C GLY A 193 10.78 2.20 6.35
N LEU A 194 9.78 2.57 7.14
CA LEU A 194 8.99 3.79 6.95
C LEU A 194 9.85 5.06 6.82
N ARG A 195 10.84 5.24 7.71
CA ARG A 195 11.75 6.40 7.66
C ARG A 195 12.50 6.48 6.33
N GLY A 196 12.95 5.34 5.83
CA GLY A 196 13.68 5.26 4.57
C GLY A 196 12.79 5.49 3.36
N ALA A 197 11.55 5.00 3.39
CA ALA A 197 10.55 5.32 2.39
C ALA A 197 10.25 6.83 2.31
N CYS A 198 10.15 7.52 3.45
CA CYS A 198 10.00 8.98 3.46
C CYS A 198 11.21 9.69 2.85
N ARG A 199 12.44 9.23 3.13
CA ARG A 199 13.66 9.78 2.50
C ARG A 199 13.70 9.55 0.99
N LEU A 200 13.14 8.44 0.53
CA LEU A 200 12.96 8.17 -0.90
C LEU A 200 11.83 9.00 -1.52
N GLY A 201 11.04 9.74 -0.72
CA GLY A 201 9.90 10.51 -1.19
C GLY A 201 8.70 9.63 -1.52
N LEU A 202 8.32 8.74 -0.59
CA LEU A 202 7.07 7.96 -0.61
C LEU A 202 6.14 8.47 0.50
N GLU A 203 4.82 8.26 0.34
CA GLU A 203 3.84 8.71 1.33
C GLU A 203 3.91 7.86 2.62
N PRO A 204 3.93 8.48 3.81
CA PRO A 204 4.03 7.71 5.05
C PRO A 204 2.70 7.12 5.51
N ALA A 205 1.56 7.74 5.19
CA ALA A 205 0.25 7.32 5.68
C ALA A 205 -0.81 7.33 4.58
N TYR A 206 -1.78 6.40 4.69
CA TYR A 206 -2.81 6.20 3.69
C TYR A 206 -4.19 6.02 4.32
N TYR A 207 -5.23 6.54 3.66
CA TYR A 207 -6.64 6.24 3.96
C TYR A 207 -7.07 6.39 5.43
N TRP A 208 -6.46 7.32 6.18
CA TRP A 208 -6.68 7.48 7.63
C TRP A 208 -6.47 6.21 8.47
N ASP A 209 -5.64 5.25 8.05
CA ASP A 209 -5.38 4.02 8.80
C ASP A 209 -4.74 4.27 10.18
N ALA A 210 -3.92 5.32 10.28
CA ALA A 210 -3.30 5.77 11.51
C ALA A 210 -4.27 6.49 12.49
N LEU A 211 -5.55 6.67 12.12
CA LEU A 211 -6.59 7.26 12.99
C LEU A 211 -7.10 6.22 14.01
N ASP A 212 -6.21 5.83 14.91
CA ASP A 212 -6.43 4.76 15.89
C ASP A 212 -7.29 5.21 17.10
N ASP A 213 -7.66 4.24 17.94
CA ASP A 213 -8.51 4.49 19.11
C ASP A 213 -7.89 5.52 20.07
N LYS A 214 -6.55 5.57 20.22
CA LYS A 214 -5.88 6.55 21.08
C LYS A 214 -6.05 7.97 20.56
N LEU A 215 -5.89 8.18 19.25
CA LEU A 215 -6.08 9.49 18.63
C LEU A 215 -7.55 9.92 18.71
N LEU A 216 -8.48 8.99 18.47
CA LEU A 216 -9.92 9.25 18.61
C LEU A 216 -10.29 9.63 20.05
N ASP A 217 -9.75 8.93 21.04
CA ASP A 217 -9.95 9.25 22.46
C ASP A 217 -9.37 10.61 22.82
N TRP A 218 -8.21 10.97 22.27
CA TRP A 218 -7.62 12.29 22.44
C TRP A 218 -8.56 13.37 21.89
N LEU A 219 -9.05 13.21 20.65
CA LEU A 219 -9.99 14.16 20.04
C LEU A 219 -11.27 14.30 20.87
N ASN A 220 -11.83 13.18 21.34
CA ASN A 220 -13.05 13.17 22.14
C ASN A 220 -12.87 13.85 23.51
N SER A 221 -11.69 13.73 24.13
CA SER A 221 -11.41 14.29 25.46
C SER A 221 -10.93 15.74 25.42
N HIS A 222 -10.38 16.18 24.29
CA HIS A 222 -9.82 17.53 24.12
C HIS A 222 -10.68 18.44 23.24
N THR A 223 -11.92 18.07 22.95
CA THR A 223 -12.88 18.90 22.22
C THR A 223 -14.12 19.14 23.07
N GLY A 224 -14.40 20.41 23.37
CA GLY A 224 -15.57 20.83 24.13
C GLY A 224 -16.89 20.60 23.38
N ARG A 225 -18.01 20.70 24.11
CA ARG A 225 -19.36 20.49 23.53
C ARG A 225 -19.73 21.51 22.44
N ASP A 226 -19.22 22.73 22.55
CA ASP A 226 -19.44 23.83 21.61
C ASP A 226 -18.30 23.98 20.60
N GLU A 227 -17.42 22.98 20.51
CA GLU A 227 -16.28 22.96 19.61
C GLU A 227 -16.46 21.88 18.52
N LYS A 228 -15.73 22.04 17.41
CA LYS A 228 -15.73 21.11 16.28
C LYS A 228 -14.34 20.91 15.67
N VAL A 229 -14.17 19.80 14.97
CA VAL A 229 -12.89 19.33 14.42
C VAL A 229 -12.94 19.25 12.89
N ARG A 230 -12.00 19.89 12.22
CA ARG A 230 -11.89 19.85 10.76
C ARG A 230 -10.82 18.84 10.35
N PHE A 231 -11.14 17.91 9.47
CA PHE A 231 -10.18 17.01 8.84
C PHE A 231 -9.73 17.56 7.49
N CYS A 232 -8.48 17.33 7.10
CA CYS A 232 -7.97 17.79 5.82
C CYS A 232 -8.66 17.09 4.63
N ALA A 233 -9.09 15.83 4.75
CA ALA A 233 -9.71 15.08 3.65
C ALA A 233 -10.58 13.89 4.13
N TYR A 234 -11.42 13.38 3.21
CA TYR A 234 -12.16 12.10 3.29
C TYR A 234 -13.20 11.95 4.41
N PHE A 235 -14.28 12.74 4.37
CA PHE A 235 -15.35 12.73 5.38
C PHE A 235 -16.08 11.39 5.59
N ASP A 236 -16.05 10.46 4.63
CA ASP A 236 -16.78 9.19 4.75
C ASP A 236 -16.25 8.32 5.89
N SER A 237 -14.92 8.18 6.01
CA SER A 237 -14.32 7.37 7.08
C SER A 237 -14.66 7.93 8.46
N GLN A 238 -14.56 9.26 8.65
CA GLN A 238 -14.89 9.87 9.94
C GLN A 238 -16.40 9.85 10.20
N ARG A 239 -17.25 9.94 9.17
CA ARG A 239 -18.69 9.75 9.30
C ARG A 239 -19.02 8.37 9.85
N TYR A 240 -18.45 7.30 9.31
CA TYR A 240 -18.64 5.96 9.85
C TYR A 240 -18.13 5.82 11.29
N LEU A 241 -16.98 6.41 11.62
CA LEU A 241 -16.48 6.44 12.99
C LEU A 241 -17.43 7.16 13.95
N ARG A 242 -18.15 8.20 13.49
CA ARG A 242 -19.21 8.84 14.26
C ARG A 242 -20.44 7.95 14.41
N GLU A 243 -20.90 7.33 13.33
CA GLU A 243 -22.05 6.41 13.34
C GLU A 243 -21.80 5.22 14.28
N TRP A 244 -20.56 4.75 14.38
CA TRP A 244 -20.13 3.72 15.33
C TRP A 244 -19.84 4.22 16.75
N GLY A 245 -20.02 5.52 17.01
CA GLY A 245 -19.80 6.13 18.33
C GLY A 245 -18.34 6.27 18.77
N LYS A 246 -17.37 5.94 17.90
CA LYS A 246 -15.94 6.08 18.19
C LYS A 246 -15.47 7.53 18.13
N LEU A 247 -15.95 8.30 17.15
CA LEU A 247 -15.72 9.73 17.04
C LEU A 247 -16.97 10.48 17.53
N ARG A 248 -16.88 11.22 18.63
CA ARG A 248 -18.04 11.87 19.27
C ARG A 248 -18.09 13.38 19.03
N VAL A 249 -17.05 13.93 18.41
CA VAL A 249 -16.93 15.36 18.11
C VAL A 249 -17.74 15.76 16.89
N LYS A 250 -18.18 17.02 16.88
CA LYS A 250 -18.76 17.66 15.69
C LYS A 250 -17.66 17.88 14.65
N MET A 251 -17.98 17.73 13.36
CA MET A 251 -16.99 17.80 12.27
C MET A 251 -17.52 18.41 10.98
N LEU A 252 -18.84 18.55 10.84
CA LEU A 252 -19.45 19.02 9.61
C LEU A 252 -19.52 20.56 9.61
N PRO A 253 -19.36 21.21 8.44
CA PRO A 253 -19.41 22.66 8.35
C PRO A 253 -20.69 23.29 8.92
N HIS A 254 -21.84 22.64 8.69
CA HIS A 254 -23.16 23.10 9.13
C HIS A 254 -23.47 22.82 10.61
N GLU A 255 -22.66 22.01 11.31
CA GLU A 255 -22.85 21.79 12.74
C GLU A 255 -22.44 23.05 13.54
N PRO A 256 -23.21 23.43 14.58
CA PRO A 256 -22.91 24.60 15.40
C PRO A 256 -21.69 24.36 16.28
N GLY A 257 -20.83 25.36 16.39
CA GLY A 257 -19.65 25.36 17.25
C GLY A 257 -18.47 26.09 16.63
N VAL A 258 -17.43 26.29 17.43
CA VAL A 258 -16.17 26.92 16.99
C VAL A 258 -15.18 25.84 16.56
N TRP A 259 -14.47 26.05 15.45
CA TRP A 259 -13.41 25.12 15.06
C TRP A 259 -12.27 25.18 16.06
N ARG A 260 -11.96 24.04 16.67
CA ARG A 260 -10.91 23.93 17.68
C ARG A 260 -9.65 23.29 17.13
N TRP A 261 -9.81 22.25 16.31
CA TRP A 261 -8.71 21.44 15.81
C TRP A 261 -8.77 21.30 14.29
N TYR A 262 -7.59 21.31 13.67
CA TYR A 262 -7.38 20.87 12.30
C TYR A 262 -6.54 19.58 12.31
N VAL A 263 -7.10 18.50 11.77
CA VAL A 263 -6.46 17.18 11.72
C VAL A 263 -5.89 16.97 10.33
N LEU A 264 -4.57 16.83 10.26
CA LEU A 264 -3.80 16.68 9.03
C LEU A 264 -3.16 15.29 8.99
N GLN A 265 -3.50 14.48 7.98
CA GLN A 265 -2.75 13.26 7.69
C GLN A 265 -1.44 13.61 6.97
N ASN A 266 -0.33 12.97 7.36
CA ASN A 266 0.93 13.05 6.62
C ASN A 266 0.83 12.26 5.32
N ARG A 267 0.24 12.91 4.32
CA ARG A 267 0.11 12.42 2.96
C ARG A 267 0.50 13.54 2.01
N PRO A 268 1.78 13.62 1.59
CA PRO A 268 2.27 14.79 0.87
C PRO A 268 1.73 14.97 -0.55
N GLY A 269 1.21 13.92 -1.21
CA GLY A 269 0.69 14.04 -2.57
C GLY A 269 -0.34 15.17 -2.71
N PRO A 270 -1.45 15.16 -1.92
CA PRO A 270 -2.44 16.22 -1.91
C PRO A 270 -1.93 17.62 -1.52
N PHE A 271 -0.74 17.77 -0.95
CA PHE A 271 -0.22 19.09 -0.56
C PHE A 271 0.06 19.99 -1.77
N VAL A 272 0.20 19.44 -2.98
CA VAL A 272 0.34 20.24 -4.21
C VAL A 272 -0.90 21.09 -4.48
N THR A 273 -2.09 20.60 -4.16
CA THR A 273 -3.35 21.36 -4.32
C THR A 273 -3.76 22.09 -3.04
N ARG A 274 -2.95 21.98 -1.98
CA ARG A 274 -3.19 22.52 -0.64
C ARG A 274 -1.88 23.02 -0.03
N PRO A 275 -1.33 24.14 -0.54
CA PRO A 275 -0.05 24.64 -0.06
C PRO A 275 -0.07 24.96 1.44
N TYR A 276 -1.22 25.29 2.02
CA TYR A 276 -1.38 25.51 3.46
C TYR A 276 -1.17 24.23 4.28
N ASP A 277 -1.52 23.05 3.77
CA ASP A 277 -1.25 21.77 4.45
C ASP A 277 0.27 21.50 4.48
N ARG A 278 0.98 21.82 3.39
CA ARG A 278 2.45 21.78 3.36
C ARG A 278 3.06 22.72 4.38
N TRP A 279 2.63 23.98 4.35
CA TRP A 279 3.12 25.00 5.26
C TRP A 279 2.93 24.57 6.72
N LEU A 280 1.77 24.02 7.05
CA LEU A 280 1.43 23.55 8.39
C LEU A 280 2.27 22.35 8.81
N ALA A 281 2.55 21.41 7.90
CA ALA A 281 3.43 20.28 8.18
C ALA A 281 4.90 20.70 8.43
N GLU A 282 5.35 21.78 7.79
CA GLU A 282 6.73 22.28 7.89
C GLU A 282 6.95 23.27 9.06
N HIS A 283 5.93 24.07 9.40
CA HIS A 283 6.07 25.21 10.31
C HIS A 283 5.09 25.21 11.49
N GLY A 284 4.03 24.39 11.43
CA GLY A 284 2.97 24.41 12.43
C GLY A 284 3.37 23.74 13.74
N HIS A 285 2.77 24.20 14.85
CA HIS A 285 2.93 23.57 16.16
C HIS A 285 1.74 22.65 16.46
N ALA A 286 1.95 21.34 16.30
CA ALA A 286 0.91 20.37 16.58
C ALA A 286 0.66 20.25 18.09
N ALA A 287 -0.62 20.28 18.49
CA ALA A 287 -1.05 19.98 19.86
C ALA A 287 -0.95 18.47 20.17
N TYR A 288 -1.05 17.63 19.14
CA TYR A 288 -0.85 16.19 19.24
C TYR A 288 -0.26 15.65 17.93
N THR A 289 0.70 14.74 18.04
CA THR A 289 1.30 14.04 16.89
C THR A 289 1.20 12.54 17.12
N LYS A 290 0.61 11.83 16.17
CA LYS A 290 0.69 10.39 16.08
C LYS A 290 1.85 10.04 15.16
N ASP A 291 2.84 9.33 15.70
CA ASP A 291 4.00 8.87 14.95
C ASP A 291 4.15 7.34 14.97
N LEU A 292 4.96 6.85 14.03
CA LEU A 292 5.47 5.48 13.99
C LEU A 292 6.92 5.53 13.55
N ASP A 293 7.82 4.90 14.32
CA ASP A 293 9.27 4.93 14.08
C ASP A 293 9.84 6.35 13.91
N GLY A 294 9.30 7.33 14.64
CA GLY A 294 9.70 8.74 14.56
C GLY A 294 9.26 9.45 13.27
N VAL A 295 8.37 8.84 12.48
CA VAL A 295 7.71 9.48 11.34
C VAL A 295 6.29 9.87 11.75
N PRO A 296 5.93 11.16 11.71
CA PRO A 296 4.56 11.59 11.94
C PRO A 296 3.63 11.02 10.88
N LEU A 297 2.50 10.44 11.30
CA LEU A 297 1.45 9.92 10.42
C LEU A 297 0.22 10.82 10.42
N ILE A 298 -0.13 11.40 11.58
CA ILE A 298 -1.22 12.37 11.74
C ILE A 298 -0.77 13.45 12.72
N TRP A 299 -1.10 14.69 12.39
CA TRP A 299 -0.98 15.83 13.28
C TRP A 299 -2.36 16.40 13.61
N ILE A 300 -2.48 16.91 14.82
CA ILE A 300 -3.62 17.72 15.25
C ILE A 300 -3.09 19.09 15.60
N PHE A 301 -3.46 20.08 14.81
CA PHE A 301 -3.09 21.47 15.02
C PHE A 301 -4.24 22.23 15.70
N PRO A 302 -3.93 23.17 16.60
CA PRO A 302 -4.84 24.26 16.92
C PRO A 302 -5.39 24.91 15.64
N PHE A 303 -6.67 25.29 15.64
CA PHE A 303 -7.29 25.79 14.39
C PHE A 303 -6.72 27.14 13.92
N ASP A 304 -6.19 27.96 14.84
CA ASP A 304 -5.50 29.21 14.57
C ASP A 304 -4.19 29.02 13.79
N GLU A 305 -3.44 27.93 14.05
CA GLU A 305 -2.28 27.53 13.24
C GLU A 305 -2.69 27.23 11.79
N TYR A 306 -3.81 26.54 11.59
CA TYR A 306 -4.37 26.30 10.25
C TYR A 306 -4.83 27.59 9.55
N GLU A 307 -5.47 28.51 10.27
CA GLU A 307 -5.85 29.82 9.71
C GLU A 307 -4.63 30.67 9.34
N GLN A 308 -3.56 30.60 10.16
CA GLN A 308 -2.29 31.24 9.85
C GLN A 308 -1.66 30.65 8.58
N ALA A 309 -1.67 29.33 8.43
CA ALA A 309 -1.18 28.65 7.23
C ALA A 309 -1.88 29.17 5.97
N ILE A 310 -3.21 29.29 6.00
CA ILE A 310 -3.98 29.85 4.87
C ILE A 310 -3.55 31.29 4.56
N ARG A 311 -3.39 32.14 5.58
CA ARG A 311 -2.98 33.54 5.39
C ARG A 311 -1.62 33.62 4.72
N GLN A 312 -0.64 32.85 5.21
CA GLN A 312 0.72 32.85 4.67
C GLN A 312 0.78 32.40 3.21
N THR A 313 0.05 31.34 2.85
CA THR A 313 0.08 30.83 1.47
C THR A 313 -0.66 31.72 0.48
N LYS A 314 -1.74 32.38 0.90
CA LYS A 314 -2.44 33.35 0.05
C LYS A 314 -1.60 34.60 -0.20
N SER A 315 -0.98 35.15 0.85
CA SER A 315 -0.10 36.32 0.70
C SER A 315 1.13 36.03 -0.16
N GLY A 316 1.62 34.78 -0.17
CA GLY A 316 2.70 34.34 -1.06
C GLY A 316 2.27 34.20 -2.53
N GLU A 317 1.04 33.75 -2.80
CA GLU A 317 0.48 33.70 -4.15
C GLU A 317 0.24 35.11 -4.72
N ASP A 318 -0.24 36.04 -3.90
CA ASP A 318 -0.47 37.44 -4.31
C ASP A 318 0.85 38.21 -4.55
N ALA A 319 1.93 37.87 -3.82
CA ALA A 319 3.25 38.48 -3.99
C ALA A 319 4.08 37.89 -5.13
N ALA A 320 3.70 36.71 -5.63
CA ALA A 320 4.41 36.00 -6.70
C ALA A 320 3.84 36.26 -8.11
N GLY A 321 2.93 37.22 -8.28
CA GLY A 321 2.37 37.56 -9.60
C GLY A 321 3.06 38.75 -10.28
N PRO A 322 3.06 38.82 -11.63
CA PRO A 322 2.48 37.89 -12.60
C PRO A 322 3.48 36.92 -13.27
#